data_AF-J9BVP2-F1
#
_entry.id   AF-J9BVP2-F1
#
_cell.length_a   1.000
_cell.length_b   1.000
_cell.length_c   1.000
_cell.angle_alpha   90.00
_cell.angle_beta   90.00
_cell.angle_gamma   90.00
#
_symmetry.space_group_name_H-M   'P 1'
#
loop_
_entity.id
_entity.type
_entity.pdbx_description
1 polymer ?
#
loop_
_entity_poly.entity_id
_entity_poly.type
_entity_poly.pdbx_seq_one_letter_code
_entity_poly.pdbx_strand_id
1 'polypeptide(L)'
;EFRARALMRRMNVEIVCTTDDPVDSLEFHKELAGSGCHTKVYPTWRPDKLLAIDNPSNFNSYISKLEEVSDINILSYEELLEALQKRHDLFESHGCVLSDHGLDRFYAEPYTEQEIEAIFMKVRMGKMADSIETDKFRSAILYELAKMDARSGWAQQF
;
A
#
# COMPACT_ATOMS: atom_id res chain seq x y z
N GLU A 1 33.90 -9.90 7.34
CA GLU A 1 34.21 -8.53 6.90
C GLU A 1 33.07 -7.90 6.09
N PHE A 2 32.57 -8.55 5.03
CA PHE A 2 31.54 -8.02 4.13
C PHE A 2 30.08 -8.39 4.50
N ARG A 3 29.71 -8.33 5.78
CA ARG A 3 28.29 -8.53 6.19
C ARG A 3 27.50 -7.23 6.00
N ALA A 4 26.23 -7.30 5.60
CA ALA A 4 25.39 -6.13 5.33
C ALA A 4 25.41 -5.07 6.45
N ARG A 5 25.14 -5.45 7.70
CA ARG A 5 25.17 -4.53 8.86
C ARG A 5 26.56 -3.89 9.09
N ALA A 6 27.64 -4.63 8.82
CA ALA A 6 29.00 -4.11 8.97
C ALA A 6 29.34 -3.10 7.86
N LEU A 7 28.87 -3.36 6.63
CA LEU A 7 29.03 -2.44 5.50
C LEU A 7 28.25 -1.15 5.71
N MET A 8 26.97 -1.24 6.11
CA MET A 8 26.15 -0.05 6.40
C MET A 8 26.78 0.83 7.49
N ARG A 9 27.31 0.22 8.56
CA ARG A 9 28.06 0.94 9.59
C ARG A 9 29.32 1.60 9.04
N ARG A 10 30.12 0.89 8.25
CA ARG A 10 31.35 1.44 7.63
C ARG A 10 31.05 2.62 6.70
N MET A 11 29.91 2.59 6.02
CA MET A 11 29.44 3.65 5.12
C MET A 11 28.67 4.76 5.84
N ASN A 12 28.58 4.73 7.18
CA ASN A 12 27.84 5.70 7.99
C ASN A 12 26.37 5.86 7.56
N VAL A 13 25.71 4.76 7.22
CA VAL A 13 24.29 4.76 6.86
C VAL A 13 23.47 4.86 8.14
N GLU A 14 22.85 6.02 8.36
CA GLU A 14 22.02 6.28 9.56
C GLU A 14 20.61 5.70 9.42
N ILE A 15 20.00 5.86 8.24
CA ILE A 15 18.61 5.47 7.96
C ILE A 15 18.52 4.80 6.58
N VAL A 16 17.71 3.74 6.50
CA VAL A 16 17.25 3.12 5.26
C VAL A 16 15.74 3.04 5.32
N CYS A 17 15.07 3.45 4.24
CA CYS A 17 13.65 3.17 4.04
C CYS A 17 13.56 2.10 2.93
N THR A 18 13.03 0.92 3.26
CA THR A 18 12.74 -0.11 2.25
C THR A 18 11.40 0.18 1.59
N THR A 19 11.08 -0.55 0.53
CA THR A 19 9.79 -0.45 -0.16
C THR A 19 9.01 -1.72 0.12
N ASP A 20 7.85 -1.57 0.75
CA ASP A 20 7.10 -2.69 1.33
C ASP A 20 5.62 -2.60 0.93
N ASP A 21 5.03 -3.74 0.59
CA ASP A 21 3.63 -3.83 0.17
C ASP A 21 2.69 -3.74 1.38
N PRO A 22 1.49 -3.14 1.29
CA PRO A 22 0.50 -3.15 2.37
C PRO A 22 0.24 -4.53 3.01
N VAL A 23 0.42 -5.63 2.26
CA VAL A 23 0.25 -7.00 2.76
C VAL A 23 1.50 -7.61 3.41
N ASP A 24 2.61 -6.88 3.47
CA ASP A 24 3.84 -7.35 4.11
C ASP A 24 3.67 -7.46 5.64
N SER A 25 4.27 -8.47 6.26
CA SER A 25 4.16 -8.70 7.70
C SER A 25 4.99 -7.72 8.53
N LEU A 26 5.97 -7.05 7.92
CA LEU A 26 6.97 -6.18 8.56
C LEU A 26 7.77 -6.87 9.68
N GLU A 27 7.81 -8.21 9.67
CA GLU A 27 8.43 -8.99 10.75
C GLU A 27 9.93 -8.69 10.93
N PHE A 28 10.64 -8.46 9.82
CA PHE A 28 12.06 -8.14 9.84
C PHE A 28 12.32 -6.70 10.30
N HIS A 29 11.44 -5.75 10.01
CA HIS A 29 11.52 -4.39 10.57
C HIS A 29 11.36 -4.43 12.08
N LYS A 30 10.39 -5.22 12.57
CA LYS A 30 10.18 -5.43 14.01
C LYS A 30 11.40 -6.07 14.68
N GLU A 31 11.99 -7.10 14.07
CA GLU A 31 13.22 -7.73 14.59
C GLU A 31 14.39 -6.72 14.61
N LEU A 32 14.56 -5.95 13.52
CA LEU A 32 15.66 -4.99 13.39
C LEU A 32 15.56 -3.87 14.42
N ALA A 33 14.37 -3.35 14.69
CA ALA A 33 14.12 -2.34 15.70
C ALA A 33 14.60 -2.77 17.10
N GLY A 34 14.47 -4.06 17.44
CA GLY A 34 14.94 -4.64 18.70
C GLY A 34 16.40 -5.12 18.71
N SER A 35 17.04 -5.20 17.54
CA SER A 35 18.34 -5.90 17.39
C SER A 35 19.58 -5.08 17.78
N GLY A 36 19.43 -3.80 18.11
CA GLY A 36 20.56 -2.89 18.30
C GLY A 36 21.34 -2.60 17.02
N CYS A 37 20.71 -2.78 15.85
CA CYS A 37 21.29 -2.36 14.57
C CYS A 37 21.62 -0.86 14.62
N HIS A 38 22.79 -0.48 14.11
CA HIS A 38 23.20 0.93 14.08
C HIS A 38 22.35 1.74 13.09
N THR A 39 22.12 1.17 11.91
CA THR A 39 21.27 1.75 10.88
C THR A 39 19.82 1.49 11.24
N LYS A 40 19.00 2.55 11.27
CA LYS A 40 17.55 2.44 11.43
C LYS A 40 16.94 2.03 10.09
N VAL A 41 16.08 1.02 10.11
CA VAL A 41 15.44 0.50 8.90
C VAL A 41 13.93 0.66 9.07
N TYR A 42 13.31 1.45 8.23
CA TYR A 42 11.88 1.73 8.25
C TYR A 42 11.21 1.23 6.97
N PRO A 43 9.94 0.84 7.03
CA PRO A 43 9.20 0.51 5.82
C PRO A 43 8.72 1.78 5.11
N THR A 44 8.51 1.65 3.80
CA THR A 44 7.80 2.63 2.95
C THR A 44 6.59 1.94 2.36
N TRP A 45 5.42 2.55 2.52
CA TRP A 45 4.16 2.01 2.04
C TRP A 45 4.03 2.10 0.52
N ARG A 46 3.97 0.96 -0.19
CA ARG A 46 3.82 0.91 -1.65
C ARG A 46 2.60 0.11 -2.11
N PRO A 47 1.45 0.76 -2.37
CA PRO A 47 0.17 0.10 -2.63
C PRO A 47 -0.13 -0.15 -4.12
N ASP A 48 0.88 -0.15 -4.99
CA ASP A 48 0.72 -0.21 -6.46
C ASP A 48 -0.17 -1.36 -6.96
N LYS A 49 -0.20 -2.50 -6.26
CA LYS A 49 -1.00 -3.66 -6.66
C LYS A 49 -2.52 -3.38 -6.62
N LEU A 50 -2.96 -2.38 -5.86
CA LEU A 50 -4.36 -1.92 -5.88
C LEU A 50 -4.74 -1.30 -7.23
N LEU A 51 -3.78 -0.76 -7.98
CA LEU A 51 -4.05 -0.10 -9.27
C LEU A 51 -4.33 -1.11 -10.40
N ALA A 52 -4.06 -2.40 -10.20
CA ALA A 52 -4.25 -3.47 -11.19
C ALA A 52 -5.70 -3.98 -11.29
N ILE A 53 -6.69 -3.09 -11.09
CA ILE A 53 -8.13 -3.37 -11.15
C ILE A 53 -8.57 -3.90 -12.53
N ASP A 54 -7.83 -3.58 -13.58
CA ASP A 54 -7.98 -4.06 -14.96
C ASP A 54 -7.59 -5.53 -15.15
N ASN A 55 -7.00 -6.16 -14.12
CA ASN A 55 -6.78 -7.61 -14.08
C ASN A 55 -7.52 -8.24 -12.88
N PRO A 56 -8.78 -8.68 -13.07
CA PRO A 56 -9.60 -9.20 -11.97
C PRO A 56 -8.98 -10.37 -11.23
N SER A 57 -8.24 -11.26 -11.90
CA SER A 57 -7.61 -12.40 -11.24
C SER A 57 -6.49 -11.96 -10.30
N ASN A 58 -5.63 -11.05 -10.74
CA ASN A 58 -4.55 -10.51 -9.91
C ASN A 58 -5.10 -9.65 -8.77
N PHE A 59 -6.08 -8.79 -9.08
CA PHE A 59 -6.73 -7.95 -8.10
C PHE A 59 -7.40 -8.78 -7.00
N ASN A 60 -8.20 -9.79 -7.36
CA ASN A 60 -8.86 -10.65 -6.37
C ASN A 60 -7.86 -11.46 -5.54
N SER A 61 -6.79 -11.96 -6.14
CA SER A 61 -5.72 -12.62 -5.39
C SER A 61 -5.03 -11.68 -4.40
N TYR A 62 -4.87 -10.40 -4.76
CA TYR A 62 -4.31 -9.40 -3.86
C TYR A 62 -5.28 -9.06 -2.72
N ILE A 63 -6.56 -8.83 -3.03
CA ILE A 63 -7.57 -8.57 -2.00
C ILE A 63 -7.65 -9.73 -1.01
N SER A 64 -7.58 -10.99 -1.44
CA SER A 64 -7.56 -12.13 -0.49
C SER A 64 -6.37 -12.15 0.45
N LYS A 65 -5.19 -11.70 0.00
CA LYS A 65 -4.04 -11.52 0.90
C LYS A 65 -4.25 -10.38 1.88
N LEU A 66 -4.83 -9.28 1.39
CA LEU A 66 -5.18 -8.14 2.23
C LEU A 66 -6.21 -8.52 3.29
N GLU A 67 -7.24 -9.30 2.94
CA GLU A 67 -8.22 -9.87 3.87
C GLU A 67 -7.53 -10.66 4.97
N GLU A 68 -6.60 -11.56 4.61
CA GLU A 68 -5.84 -12.39 5.56
C GLU A 68 -5.01 -11.53 6.54
N VAL A 69 -4.23 -10.57 6.03
CA VAL A 69 -3.31 -9.79 6.88
C VAL A 69 -4.01 -8.66 7.64
N SER A 70 -5.18 -8.24 7.19
CA SER A 70 -5.99 -7.22 7.86
C SER A 70 -7.06 -7.83 8.76
N ASP A 71 -7.32 -9.14 8.69
CA ASP A 71 -8.42 -9.79 9.43
C ASP A 71 -9.77 -9.07 9.22
N ILE A 72 -10.01 -8.66 7.97
CA ILE A 72 -11.23 -7.98 7.51
C ILE A 72 -11.72 -8.72 6.27
N ASN A 73 -13.01 -9.04 6.21
CA ASN A 73 -13.64 -9.60 5.02
C ASN A 73 -14.00 -8.45 4.08
N ILE A 74 -13.46 -8.43 2.86
CA ILE A 74 -13.57 -7.29 1.95
C ILE A 74 -14.63 -7.60 0.88
N LEU A 75 -15.87 -7.26 1.18
CA LEU A 75 -17.03 -7.46 0.30
C LEU A 75 -17.53 -6.17 -0.35
N SER A 76 -17.03 -5.02 0.07
CA SER A 76 -17.38 -3.68 -0.44
C SER A 76 -16.14 -2.80 -0.59
N TYR A 77 -16.26 -1.67 -1.30
CA TYR A 77 -15.19 -0.70 -1.41
C TYR A 77 -14.89 -0.04 -0.06
N GLU A 78 -15.89 0.15 0.80
CA GLU A 78 -15.70 0.69 2.15
C GLU A 78 -14.83 -0.23 3.01
N GLU A 79 -15.11 -1.54 3.02
CA GLU A 79 -14.29 -2.52 3.75
C GLU A 79 -12.86 -2.63 3.18
N LEU A 80 -12.67 -2.37 1.88
CA LEU A 80 -11.33 -2.26 1.30
C LEU A 80 -10.57 -1.08 1.92
N LEU A 81 -11.21 0.09 2.05
CA LEU A 81 -10.59 1.26 2.67
C LEU A 81 -10.32 1.04 4.17
N GLU A 82 -11.21 0.33 4.88
CA GLU A 82 -10.98 -0.05 6.28
C GLU A 82 -9.76 -0.96 6.41
N ALA A 83 -9.66 -1.99 5.56
CA ALA A 83 -8.51 -2.89 5.54
C ALA A 83 -7.20 -2.13 5.25
N LEU A 84 -7.22 -1.22 4.28
CA LEU A 84 -6.07 -0.38 3.96
C LEU A 84 -5.69 0.55 5.11
N GLN A 85 -6.65 1.19 5.78
CA GLN A 85 -6.36 2.03 6.95
C GLN A 85 -5.73 1.19 8.07
N LYS A 86 -6.24 -0.01 8.35
CA LYS A 86 -5.67 -0.90 9.37
C LYS A 86 -4.22 -1.30 9.06
N ARG A 87 -3.92 -1.54 7.78
CA ARG A 87 -2.55 -1.79 7.34
C ARG A 87 -1.70 -0.51 7.43
N HIS A 88 -2.24 0.65 7.09
CA HIS A 88 -1.55 1.95 7.14
C HIS A 88 -1.11 2.27 8.58
N ASP A 89 -2.01 2.08 9.53
CA ASP A 89 -1.73 2.21 10.96
C ASP A 89 -0.62 1.23 11.43
N LEU A 90 -0.58 0.02 10.87
CA LEU A 90 0.50 -0.93 11.17
C LEU A 90 1.85 -0.39 10.69
N PHE A 91 1.92 0.13 9.47
CA PHE A 91 3.14 0.73 8.95
C PHE A 91 3.57 1.94 9.80
N GLU A 92 2.62 2.79 10.21
CA GLU A 92 2.88 3.90 11.13
C GLU A 92 3.48 3.40 12.46
N SER A 93 2.93 2.31 13.02
CA SER A 93 3.47 1.70 14.24
C SER A 93 4.90 1.14 14.10
N HIS A 94 5.38 0.94 12.88
CA HIS A 94 6.75 0.54 12.55
C HIS A 94 7.63 1.72 12.11
N GLY A 95 7.17 2.95 12.28
CA GLY A 95 7.92 4.17 11.98
C GLY A 95 7.88 4.59 10.51
N CYS A 96 6.95 4.06 9.72
CA CYS A 96 6.70 4.56 8.37
C CYS A 96 6.23 6.02 8.43
N VAL A 97 6.73 6.84 7.51
CA VAL A 97 6.37 8.26 7.37
C VAL A 97 6.19 8.68 5.91
N LEU A 98 6.19 7.72 4.98
CA LEU A 98 6.02 8.03 3.57
C LEU A 98 5.42 6.86 2.78
N SER A 99 4.73 7.21 1.70
CA SER A 99 4.22 6.28 0.69
C SER A 99 4.91 6.52 -0.65
N ASP A 100 5.02 5.46 -1.46
CA ASP A 100 5.64 5.47 -2.79
C ASP A 100 4.66 4.86 -3.80
N HIS A 101 4.39 5.57 -4.89
CA HIS A 101 3.39 5.19 -5.89
C HIS A 101 4.02 5.14 -7.27
N GLY A 102 4.16 3.94 -7.83
CA GLY A 102 4.74 3.73 -9.17
C GLY A 102 3.73 4.04 -10.28
N LEU A 103 3.46 5.32 -10.52
CA LEU A 103 2.48 5.76 -11.51
C LEU A 103 3.09 5.91 -12.92
N ASP A 104 2.36 5.48 -13.94
CA ASP A 104 2.68 5.76 -15.36
C ASP A 104 2.20 7.16 -15.79
N ARG A 105 1.09 7.62 -15.20
CA ARG A 105 0.53 8.96 -15.32
C ARG A 105 -0.27 9.32 -14.06
N PHE A 106 -0.57 10.60 -13.88
CA PHE A 106 -1.52 11.01 -12.85
C PHE A 106 -2.96 10.70 -13.26
N TYR A 107 -3.71 10.08 -12.35
CA TYR A 107 -5.12 9.75 -12.50
C TYR A 107 -5.98 10.81 -11.79
N ALA A 108 -6.94 11.39 -12.50
CA ALA A 108 -7.82 12.44 -11.97
C ALA A 108 -9.19 12.45 -12.69
N GLU A 109 -9.69 11.28 -13.06
CA GLU A 109 -11.02 11.15 -13.67
C GLU A 109 -12.13 11.48 -12.65
N PRO A 110 -13.21 12.17 -13.06
CA PRO A 110 -14.36 12.39 -12.20
C PRO A 110 -15.12 11.08 -11.96
N TYR A 111 -15.47 10.82 -10.71
CA TYR A 111 -16.22 9.63 -10.30
C TYR A 111 -17.24 9.97 -9.20
N THR A 112 -18.18 9.06 -9.00
CA THR A 112 -19.06 9.03 -7.82
C THR A 112 -18.75 7.79 -6.98
N GLU A 113 -19.04 7.83 -5.68
CA GLU A 113 -18.87 6.67 -4.79
C GLU A 113 -19.65 5.44 -5.29
N GLN A 114 -20.85 5.65 -5.83
CA GLN A 114 -21.68 4.57 -6.37
C GLN A 114 -21.05 3.92 -7.61
N GLU A 115 -20.37 4.70 -8.46
CA GLU A 115 -19.64 4.14 -9.60
C GLU A 115 -18.45 3.30 -9.14
N ILE A 116 -17.70 3.78 -8.15
CA ILE A 116 -16.53 3.04 -7.64
C ILE A 116 -16.96 1.73 -6.97
N GLU A 117 -18.03 1.74 -6.17
CA GLU A 117 -18.61 0.54 -5.59
C GLU A 117 -19.04 -0.45 -6.68
N ALA A 118 -19.71 0.01 -7.72
CA ALA A 118 -20.13 -0.84 -8.83
C ALA A 118 -18.94 -1.44 -9.60
N ILE A 119 -17.88 -0.66 -9.84
CA ILE A 119 -16.64 -1.12 -10.50
C ILE A 119 -15.93 -2.15 -9.64
N PHE A 120 -15.77 -1.86 -8.35
CA PHE A 120 -15.16 -2.78 -7.38
C PHE A 120 -15.90 -4.12 -7.38
N MET A 121 -17.22 -4.10 -7.20
CA MET A 121 -18.05 -5.31 -7.19
C MET A 121 -17.99 -6.09 -8.51
N LYS A 122 -18.02 -5.39 -9.64
CA LYS A 122 -17.84 -5.99 -10.97
C LYS A 122 -16.54 -6.79 -11.06
N VAL A 123 -15.43 -6.22 -10.59
CA VAL A 123 -14.11 -6.85 -10.62
C VAL A 123 -13.99 -7.98 -9.59
N ARG A 124 -14.59 -7.84 -8.41
CA ARG A 124 -14.70 -8.91 -7.40
C ARG A 124 -15.46 -10.13 -7.92
N MET A 125 -16.42 -9.93 -8.83
CA MET A 125 -17.10 -11.01 -9.56
C MET A 125 -16.29 -11.61 -10.72
N GLY A 126 -15.04 -11.19 -10.93
CA GLY A 126 -14.16 -11.67 -11.99
C GLY A 126 -14.42 -11.06 -13.37
N LYS A 127 -15.23 -9.99 -13.45
CA LYS A 127 -15.49 -9.29 -14.71
C LYS A 127 -14.46 -8.17 -14.93
N MET A 128 -14.04 -7.98 -16.16
CA MET A 128 -13.08 -6.95 -16.54
C MET A 128 -13.68 -5.55 -16.39
N ALA A 129 -12.92 -4.63 -15.77
CA ALA A 129 -13.17 -3.20 -15.88
C ALA A 129 -12.70 -2.71 -17.26
N ASP A 130 -13.45 -1.81 -17.90
CA ASP A 130 -13.00 -1.11 -19.09
C ASP A 130 -12.01 0.03 -18.73
N SER A 131 -11.50 0.73 -19.74
CA SER A 131 -10.49 1.77 -19.52
C SER A 131 -11.01 2.95 -18.68
N ILE A 132 -12.28 3.34 -18.85
CA ILE A 132 -12.88 4.46 -18.12
C ILE A 132 -13.12 4.04 -16.67
N GLU A 133 -13.68 2.85 -16.46
CA GLU A 133 -13.87 2.26 -15.13
C GLU A 133 -12.54 2.12 -14.39
N THR A 134 -11.50 1.65 -15.08
CA THR A 134 -10.14 1.51 -14.54
C THR A 134 -9.59 2.86 -14.09
N ASP A 135 -9.65 3.88 -14.93
CA ASP A 135 -9.12 5.21 -14.59
C ASP A 135 -9.91 5.87 -13.46
N LYS A 136 -11.24 5.67 -13.39
CA LYS A 136 -12.06 6.11 -12.24
C LYS A 136 -11.64 5.44 -10.95
N PHE A 137 -11.49 4.12 -10.94
CA PHE A 137 -11.05 3.39 -9.74
C PHE A 137 -9.65 3.82 -9.28
N ARG A 138 -8.69 3.95 -10.23
CA ARG A 138 -7.34 4.44 -9.94
C ARG A 138 -7.35 5.86 -9.37
N SER A 139 -8.21 6.74 -9.89
CA SER A 139 -8.39 8.11 -9.37
C SER A 139 -8.95 8.10 -7.95
N ALA A 140 -9.94 7.25 -7.68
CA ALA A 140 -10.56 7.12 -6.37
C ALA A 140 -9.61 6.58 -5.31
N ILE A 141 -8.94 5.47 -5.60
CA ILE A 141 -8.03 4.86 -4.62
C ILE A 141 -6.81 5.75 -4.35
N LEU A 142 -6.26 6.42 -5.38
CA LEU A 142 -5.13 7.34 -5.19
C LEU A 142 -5.52 8.52 -4.29
N TYR A 143 -6.74 9.05 -4.44
CA TYR A 143 -7.27 10.11 -3.59
C TYR A 143 -7.45 9.66 -2.13
N GLU A 144 -8.00 8.46 -1.91
CA GLU A 144 -8.18 7.93 -0.55
C GLU A 144 -6.83 7.63 0.14
N LEU A 145 -5.85 7.11 -0.59
CA LEU A 145 -4.48 6.93 -0.08
C LEU A 145 -3.84 8.27 0.29
N ALA A 146 -4.00 9.30 -0.54
CA ALA A 146 -3.53 10.66 -0.23
C ALA A 146 -4.19 11.23 1.04
N LYS A 147 -5.49 10.94 1.25
CA LYS A 147 -6.19 11.32 2.49
C LYS A 147 -5.66 10.58 3.72
N MET A 148 -5.29 9.30 3.59
CA MET A 148 -4.64 8.52 4.68
C MET A 148 -3.31 9.16 5.04
N ASP A 149 -2.46 9.40 4.03
CA ASP A 149 -1.15 10.02 4.22
C ASP A 149 -1.25 11.41 4.84
N ALA A 150 -2.20 12.23 4.39
CA ALA A 150 -2.43 13.55 4.95
C ALA A 150 -2.85 13.52 6.44
N ARG A 151 -3.62 12.51 6.86
CA ARG A 151 -4.02 12.34 8.27
C ARG A 151 -2.85 11.96 9.16
N SER A 152 -1.94 11.10 8.69
CA SER A 152 -0.75 10.67 9.43
C SER A 152 0.47 11.58 9.21
N GLY A 153 0.34 12.62 8.39
CA GLY A 153 1.44 13.54 8.07
C GLY A 153 2.56 12.91 7.24
N TRP A 154 2.24 11.88 6.43
CA TRP A 154 3.20 11.19 5.59
C TRP A 154 3.53 11.97 4.31
N ALA A 155 4.75 11.81 3.81
CA ALA A 155 5.11 12.28 2.48
C ALA A 155 4.62 11.28 1.43
N GLN A 156 4.02 11.77 0.34
CA GLN A 156 3.58 10.94 -0.79
C GLN A 156 4.55 11.12 -1.97
N GLN A 157 5.16 10.03 -2.43
CA GLN A 157 6.11 10.00 -3.55
C GLN A 157 5.47 9.42 -4.82
N PHE A 158 5.96 9.86 -5.99
CA PHE A 158 5.52 9.45 -7.32
C PHE A 158 6.74 9.25 -8.24
#